data_AF-A0A316U8J7-F1
#
_entry.id   AF-A0A316U8J7-F1
#
_cell.length_a   1.000
_cell.length_b   1.000
_cell.length_c   1.000
_cell.angle_alpha   90.00
_cell.angle_beta   90.00
_cell.angle_gamma   90.00
#
_symmetry.space_group_name_H-M   'P 1'
#
loop_
_entity.id
_entity.type
_entity.pdbx_description
1 polymer ?
#
loop_
_entity_poly.entity_id
_entity_poly.type
_entity_poly.pdbx_seq_one_letter_code
_entity_poly.pdbx_strand_id
1 'polypeptide(L)'
;MIDAKAQEVNAANQSPAGSLHVAPTVSNQHDPGHVKGERSIVPLYAGQETAPDSGLQEEEEEEEAAAAAYQDCDSEVLEALEDEADLESEDEEDLDRLVREAEISYPPARVKALVRELKQGGLVAFLRQNISDTTPILHFLVTLGVLLPKSLRDPGVDRDVLLSLLKIALHRLLQRREKLPQYNTLEDALSLLRDSRSTIVLSGAGISTSCGIPDFRSQDGIYARLQRAGEYQLDDPQDMFDKDVFLYRPHVFYSFAKDIYPSNFRPSSSHRFIRLLEDRGQLLRNYTQNIDTLEQAAGIRKVLNCHGSFATASCVTCSFQAPGATIKDDIFAQRVPNCPACLQRRQESKGKSKKRRKLEGGKASQRRSDFGAGDSDADDDENDDGKHTSIMKPDITFFGEKLSSTFEHCLLSDRGQASLLVIIGTSLKVAPVSSVVGHLPHSVPVILINKTPVLHVGVDIMLLGDADGIVEWLCRKLGWKLPTPQPDKAVVGEDSVAEAVGKSEGDESEVESSEPDWEPKRFRDT
;
A
#
# COMPACT_ATOMS: atom_id res chain seq x y z
N MET A 1 33.56 57.08 -3.80
CA MET A 1 33.81 57.30 -2.36
C MET A 1 33.36 56.03 -1.65
N ILE A 2 34.15 54.99 -1.41
CA ILE A 2 35.60 54.71 -1.32
C ILE A 2 35.73 53.28 -1.92
N ASP A 3 36.22 53.06 -3.16
CA ASP A 3 37.61 52.68 -3.56
C ASP A 3 38.41 51.85 -2.52
N ALA A 4 39.11 50.74 -2.78
CA ALA A 4 39.61 50.13 -4.01
C ALA A 4 40.29 48.76 -3.72
N LYS A 5 40.56 48.00 -4.81
CA LYS A 5 41.71 47.08 -5.08
C LYS A 5 41.85 45.77 -4.24
N ALA A 6 41.78 44.57 -4.83
CA ALA A 6 42.61 43.92 -5.87
C ALA A 6 43.99 43.44 -5.37
N GLN A 7 44.21 42.11 -5.41
CA GLN A 7 45.48 41.51 -5.86
C GLN A 7 45.33 40.01 -6.19
N GLU A 8 45.55 39.70 -7.47
CA GLU A 8 45.88 38.39 -8.02
C GLU A 8 47.31 37.97 -7.61
N VAL A 9 47.56 36.67 -7.48
CA VAL A 9 48.86 36.08 -7.83
C VAL A 9 48.63 34.81 -8.64
N ASN A 10 49.35 34.77 -9.77
CA ASN A 10 49.31 33.87 -10.90
C ASN A 10 50.07 32.54 -10.70
N ALA A 11 49.84 31.64 -11.66
CA ALA A 11 50.81 30.76 -12.36
C ALA A 11 50.82 29.24 -12.06
N ALA A 12 50.12 28.50 -12.92
CA ALA A 12 50.63 27.53 -13.90
C ALA A 12 51.84 26.62 -13.57
N ASN A 13 51.63 25.30 -13.73
CA ASN A 13 52.45 24.37 -14.55
C ASN A 13 51.77 22.99 -14.57
N GLN A 14 51.17 22.55 -15.68
CA GLN A 14 51.76 21.75 -16.76
C GLN A 14 52.38 20.41 -16.33
N SER A 15 51.75 19.34 -16.85
CA SER A 15 52.13 17.92 -16.88
C SER A 15 53.52 17.69 -17.51
N PRO A 16 54.08 16.46 -17.45
CA PRO A 16 53.73 15.44 -18.46
C PRO A 16 53.73 13.98 -17.98
N ALA A 17 53.31 13.14 -18.93
CA ALA A 17 53.11 11.70 -18.94
C ALA A 17 54.31 10.82 -18.53
N GLY A 18 54.01 9.58 -18.15
CA GLY A 18 54.97 8.48 -18.04
C GLY A 18 54.30 7.14 -17.71
N SER A 19 54.07 6.32 -18.72
CA SER A 19 53.61 4.92 -18.66
C SER A 19 54.61 4.01 -17.94
N LEU A 20 54.16 2.96 -17.25
CA LEU A 20 54.73 1.60 -17.37
C LEU A 20 53.89 0.54 -16.64
N HIS A 21 53.52 -0.48 -17.40
CA HIS A 21 53.06 -1.80 -16.97
C HIS A 21 54.03 -2.47 -15.99
N VAL A 22 53.55 -3.39 -15.13
CA VAL A 22 53.98 -4.80 -15.04
C VAL A 22 53.02 -5.56 -14.09
N ALA A 23 52.43 -6.64 -14.60
CA ALA A 23 51.81 -7.72 -13.83
C ALA A 23 52.82 -8.87 -13.69
N PRO A 24 52.74 -9.74 -12.66
CA PRO A 24 53.41 -11.02 -12.68
C PRO A 24 52.41 -12.18 -12.87
N THR A 25 52.60 -12.90 -13.97
CA THR A 25 52.18 -14.30 -14.16
C THR A 25 53.20 -15.25 -13.54
N VAL A 26 52.74 -16.31 -12.88
CA VAL A 26 53.52 -17.54 -12.68
C VAL A 26 52.73 -18.72 -13.26
N SER A 27 53.43 -19.49 -14.08
CA SER A 27 53.00 -20.66 -14.85
C SER A 27 53.54 -21.96 -14.26
N ASN A 28 52.78 -23.07 -14.37
CA ASN A 28 53.22 -24.40 -14.86
C ASN A 28 52.02 -25.37 -14.78
N GLN A 29 51.45 -25.84 -15.90
CA GLN A 29 51.82 -26.99 -16.74
C GLN A 29 51.69 -28.38 -16.06
N HIS A 30 50.64 -29.14 -16.39
CA HIS A 30 50.71 -30.32 -17.30
C HIS A 30 49.35 -31.05 -17.45
N ASP A 31 49.02 -31.38 -18.70
CA ASP A 31 47.93 -32.23 -19.25
C ASP A 31 48.44 -33.71 -19.33
N PRO A 32 47.74 -34.74 -19.90
CA PRO A 32 46.33 -34.89 -20.31
C PRO A 32 45.69 -36.27 -19.94
N GLY A 33 44.38 -36.44 -20.20
CA GLY A 33 43.74 -37.77 -20.16
C GLY A 33 42.29 -37.80 -20.66
N HIS A 34 42.11 -38.09 -21.94
CA HIS A 34 40.85 -38.10 -22.70
C HIS A 34 40.24 -39.51 -22.74
N VAL A 35 38.99 -39.73 -22.31
CA VAL A 35 38.14 -40.85 -22.81
C VAL A 35 36.65 -40.48 -22.77
N LYS A 36 36.00 -40.67 -23.92
CA LYS A 36 34.56 -40.53 -24.22
C LYS A 36 33.71 -41.65 -23.61
N GLY A 37 32.44 -41.37 -23.33
CA GLY A 37 31.43 -42.41 -23.07
C GLY A 37 30.03 -41.85 -22.85
N GLU A 38 29.31 -41.58 -23.95
CA GLU A 38 27.85 -41.41 -23.93
C GLU A 38 27.18 -42.72 -23.52
N ARG A 39 26.16 -42.67 -22.65
CA ARG A 39 25.07 -43.65 -22.62
C ARG A 39 23.81 -43.06 -21.99
N SER A 40 22.78 -43.00 -22.84
CA SER A 40 21.37 -42.81 -22.58
C SER A 40 20.81 -43.87 -21.62
N ILE A 41 20.02 -43.48 -20.61
CA ILE A 41 18.99 -44.32 -19.97
C ILE A 41 17.78 -43.46 -19.53
N VAL A 42 16.60 -43.98 -19.85
CA VAL A 42 15.22 -43.53 -19.62
C VAL A 42 14.81 -43.68 -18.13
N PRO A 43 13.92 -42.85 -17.55
CA PRO A 43 13.62 -42.90 -16.11
C PRO A 43 12.53 -43.93 -15.77
N LEU A 44 12.70 -44.63 -14.65
CA LEU A 44 11.67 -45.47 -14.03
C LEU A 44 11.77 -45.41 -12.50
N TYR A 45 10.75 -44.77 -11.91
CA TYR A 45 10.09 -44.98 -10.62
C TYR A 45 10.85 -44.86 -9.27
N ALA A 46 10.31 -43.91 -8.49
CA ALA A 46 9.85 -44.01 -7.09
C ALA A 46 10.81 -44.49 -6.01
N GLY A 47 11.25 -43.53 -5.18
CA GLY A 47 11.72 -43.74 -3.81
C GLY A 47 11.32 -42.54 -2.97
N GLN A 48 10.50 -42.77 -1.96
CA GLN A 48 10.15 -41.81 -0.91
C GLN A 48 11.40 -41.50 -0.09
N GLU A 49 11.79 -40.23 0.01
CA GLU A 49 12.66 -39.76 1.08
C GLU A 49 12.03 -38.50 1.69
N THR A 50 11.57 -38.66 2.93
CA THR A 50 11.19 -37.59 3.85
C THR A 50 12.46 -36.90 4.34
N ALA A 51 12.60 -35.59 4.10
CA ALA A 51 13.59 -34.72 4.73
C ALA A 51 12.89 -33.46 5.28
N PRO A 52 13.43 -32.83 6.34
CA PRO A 52 12.68 -31.93 7.22
C PRO A 52 12.60 -30.50 6.67
N ASP A 53 11.38 -29.96 6.61
CA ASP A 53 11.04 -28.61 6.12
C ASP A 53 10.82 -27.59 7.26
N SER A 54 11.17 -27.94 8.50
CA SER A 54 10.79 -27.16 9.68
C SER A 54 11.67 -25.93 9.94
N GLY A 55 12.77 -25.74 9.22
CA GLY A 55 13.69 -24.61 9.44
C GLY A 55 13.35 -23.35 8.64
N LEU A 56 12.69 -23.49 7.49
CA LEU A 56 12.27 -22.36 6.65
C LEU A 56 10.91 -21.82 7.08
N GLN A 57 10.03 -22.70 7.57
CA GLN A 57 8.71 -22.31 8.09
C GLN A 57 8.82 -21.50 9.40
N GLU A 58 9.78 -21.81 10.28
CA GLU A 58 9.98 -21.04 11.52
C GLU A 58 10.55 -19.63 11.24
N GLU A 59 11.45 -19.47 10.26
CA GLU A 59 11.97 -18.16 9.82
C GLU A 59 10.90 -17.31 9.11
N GLU A 60 10.04 -17.94 8.30
CA GLU A 60 8.90 -17.28 7.65
C GLU A 60 7.81 -16.89 8.67
N GLU A 61 7.51 -17.73 9.67
CA GLU A 61 6.53 -17.44 10.72
C GLU A 61 6.99 -16.34 11.69
N GLU A 62 8.28 -16.27 12.06
CA GLU A 62 8.82 -15.16 12.85
C GLU A 62 8.84 -13.84 12.06
N GLU A 63 9.09 -13.90 10.76
CA GLU A 63 9.04 -12.74 9.87
C GLU A 63 7.59 -12.29 9.63
N GLU A 64 6.64 -13.22 9.57
CA GLU A 64 5.20 -12.99 9.51
C GLU A 64 4.65 -12.37 10.81
N ALA A 65 5.14 -12.81 11.98
CA ALA A 65 4.82 -12.20 13.27
C ALA A 65 5.41 -10.79 13.41
N ALA A 66 6.62 -10.57 12.89
CA ALA A 66 7.23 -9.24 12.83
C ALA A 66 6.45 -8.31 11.88
N ALA A 67 6.02 -8.81 10.72
CA ALA A 67 5.23 -8.12 9.70
C ALA A 67 3.82 -7.75 10.18
N ALA A 68 3.12 -8.67 10.86
CA ALA A 68 1.78 -8.43 11.41
C ALA A 68 1.76 -7.34 12.51
N ALA A 69 2.92 -7.00 13.06
CA ALA A 69 3.07 -5.94 14.05
C ALA A 69 3.30 -4.55 13.43
N TYR A 70 3.18 -4.37 12.11
CA TYR A 70 3.41 -3.10 11.40
C TYR A 70 2.17 -2.18 11.28
N GLN A 71 1.06 -2.49 11.95
CA GLN A 71 -0.13 -1.63 11.97
C GLN A 71 -0.12 -0.67 13.17
N ASP A 72 -0.35 0.61 12.85
CA ASP A 72 -0.55 1.76 13.76
C ASP A 72 0.25 1.72 15.07
N CYS A 73 1.54 2.02 14.96
CA CYS A 73 2.28 2.59 16.07
C CYS A 73 1.98 4.09 16.13
N ASP A 74 0.96 4.46 16.90
CA ASP A 74 0.50 5.84 17.11
C ASP A 74 1.65 6.73 17.60
N SER A 75 2.10 7.65 16.74
CA SER A 75 3.05 8.72 17.11
C SER A 75 2.52 9.54 18.29
N GLU A 76 1.19 9.63 18.43
CA GLU A 76 0.49 10.31 19.50
C GLU A 76 0.84 9.76 20.89
N VAL A 77 1.11 8.46 21.01
CA VAL A 77 1.54 7.85 22.28
C VAL A 77 2.91 8.38 22.69
N LEU A 78 3.83 8.50 21.73
CA LEU A 78 5.17 9.01 22.00
C LEU A 78 5.13 10.50 22.34
N GLU A 79 4.30 11.27 21.62
CA GLU A 79 4.12 12.71 21.84
C GLU A 79 3.50 12.99 23.22
N ALA A 80 2.48 12.23 23.64
CA ALA A 80 1.88 12.38 24.97
C ALA A 80 2.88 12.08 26.09
N LEU A 81 3.77 11.10 25.90
CA LEU A 81 4.84 10.79 26.85
C LEU A 81 5.93 11.86 26.87
N GLU A 82 6.28 12.42 25.71
CA GLU A 82 7.22 13.55 25.59
C GLU A 82 6.64 14.79 26.33
N ASP A 83 5.36 15.11 26.12
CA ASP A 83 4.65 16.21 26.80
C ASP A 83 4.59 15.99 28.33
N GLU A 84 4.28 14.78 28.79
CA GLU A 84 4.28 14.44 30.22
C GLU A 84 5.69 14.57 30.83
N ALA A 85 6.73 14.14 30.10
CA ALA A 85 8.11 14.27 30.54
C ALA A 85 8.55 15.74 30.67
N ASP A 86 8.11 16.60 29.74
CA ASP A 86 8.39 18.04 29.77
C ASP A 86 7.66 18.74 30.92
N LEU A 87 6.45 18.29 31.29
CA LEU A 87 5.73 18.81 32.47
C LEU A 87 6.37 18.38 33.80
N GLU A 88 6.97 17.19 33.84
CA GLU A 88 7.65 16.63 35.02
C GLU A 88 9.09 17.13 35.21
N SER A 89 9.59 18.01 34.32
CA SER A 89 10.98 18.46 34.29
C SER A 89 11.34 19.45 35.42
N GLU A 90 10.85 19.23 36.63
CA GLU A 90 11.11 20.07 37.81
C GLU A 90 12.57 19.98 38.30
N ASP A 91 13.35 18.99 37.84
CA ASP A 91 14.77 18.78 38.16
C ASP A 91 15.62 18.55 36.88
N GLU A 92 16.19 19.61 36.31
CA GLU A 92 17.08 19.53 35.12
C GLU A 92 18.30 18.60 35.34
N GLU A 93 18.77 18.46 36.59
CA GLU A 93 20.01 17.75 36.93
C GLU A 93 19.97 16.24 36.63
N ASP A 94 18.84 15.57 36.89
CA ASP A 94 18.68 14.12 36.66
C ASP A 94 18.56 13.79 35.18
N LEU A 95 17.85 14.63 34.43
CA LEU A 95 17.72 14.47 32.99
C LEU A 95 19.06 14.71 32.28
N ASP A 96 19.78 15.77 32.66
CA ASP A 96 21.12 16.06 32.16
C ASP A 96 22.10 14.93 32.45
N ARG A 97 21.98 14.29 33.62
CA ARG A 97 22.80 13.13 33.97
C ARG A 97 22.49 11.96 33.04
N LEU A 98 21.22 11.64 32.82
CA LEU A 98 20.79 10.56 31.93
C LEU A 98 21.26 10.79 30.49
N VAL A 99 21.14 12.02 29.98
CA VAL A 99 21.64 12.40 28.65
C VAL A 99 23.15 12.16 28.55
N ARG A 100 23.94 12.56 29.56
CA ARG A 100 25.38 12.31 29.58
C ARG A 100 25.72 10.81 29.62
N GLU A 101 25.02 10.01 30.42
CA GLU A 101 25.21 8.56 30.47
C GLU A 101 24.82 7.88 29.13
N ALA A 102 23.78 8.40 28.48
CA ALA A 102 23.34 7.95 27.16
C ALA A 102 24.36 8.30 26.06
N GLU A 103 24.95 9.50 26.06
CA GLU A 103 26.00 9.90 25.12
C GLU A 103 27.28 9.05 25.25
N ILE A 104 27.62 8.63 26.47
CA ILE A 104 28.75 7.71 26.70
C ILE A 104 28.46 6.34 26.09
N SER A 105 27.22 5.85 26.26
CA SER A 105 26.77 4.56 25.74
C SER A 105 26.62 4.56 24.21
N TYR A 106 26.09 5.67 23.68
CA TYR A 106 25.84 5.89 22.26
C TYR A 106 26.44 7.23 21.81
N PRO A 107 27.74 7.26 21.47
CA PRO A 107 28.36 8.46 20.95
C PRO A 107 27.63 8.97 19.69
N PRO A 108 27.55 10.29 19.45
CA PRO A 108 26.80 10.84 18.31
C PRO A 108 27.20 10.28 16.94
N ALA A 109 28.47 9.90 16.77
CA ALA A 109 28.95 9.24 15.54
C ALA A 109 28.35 7.84 15.37
N ARG A 110 28.20 7.07 16.46
CA ARG A 110 27.57 5.75 16.45
C ARG A 110 26.07 5.87 16.19
N VAL A 111 25.39 6.83 16.82
CA VAL A 111 23.97 7.10 16.56
C VAL A 111 23.73 7.42 15.08
N LYS A 112 24.55 8.28 14.48
CA LYS A 112 24.48 8.58 13.03
C LYS A 112 24.68 7.34 12.16
N ALA A 113 25.58 6.42 12.54
CA ALA A 113 25.76 5.16 11.83
C ALA A 113 24.52 4.24 11.96
N LEU A 114 23.99 4.08 13.18
CA LEU A 114 22.78 3.29 13.45
C LEU A 114 21.57 3.84 12.69
N VAL A 115 21.38 5.16 12.65
CA VAL A 115 20.30 5.78 11.88
C VAL A 115 20.47 5.53 10.38
N ARG A 116 21.70 5.53 9.83
CA ARG A 116 21.93 5.15 8.44
C ARG A 116 21.64 3.68 8.18
N GLU A 117 22.05 2.79 9.08
CA GLU A 117 21.74 1.36 9.01
C GLU A 117 20.22 1.14 9.04
N LEU A 118 19.49 1.81 9.92
CA LEU A 118 18.02 1.79 9.98
C LEU A 118 17.40 2.28 8.67
N LYS A 119 17.80 3.46 8.18
CA LYS A 119 17.26 4.07 6.95
C LYS A 119 17.53 3.23 5.70
N GLN A 120 18.58 2.40 5.70
CA GLN A 120 18.92 1.53 4.57
C GLN A 120 18.38 0.10 4.71
N GLY A 121 18.63 -0.54 5.86
CA GLY A 121 18.23 -1.92 6.14
C GLY A 121 16.78 -2.10 6.55
N GLY A 122 16.14 -1.05 7.08
CA GLY A 122 14.75 -1.10 7.57
C GLY A 122 14.66 -1.60 9.01
N LEU A 123 13.43 -1.57 9.56
CA LEU A 123 13.19 -1.81 10.98
C LEU A 123 13.49 -3.26 11.39
N VAL A 124 12.97 -4.28 10.67
CA VAL A 124 13.22 -5.70 11.01
C VAL A 124 14.72 -6.02 11.06
N ALA A 125 15.43 -5.71 9.97
CA ALA A 125 16.85 -5.99 9.86
C ALA A 125 17.67 -5.23 10.91
N PHE A 126 17.30 -3.98 11.19
CA PHE A 126 17.95 -3.17 12.22
C PHE A 126 17.77 -3.78 13.62
N LEU A 127 16.54 -4.16 13.99
CA LEU A 127 16.25 -4.74 15.30
C LEU A 127 17.02 -6.05 15.48
N ARG A 128 16.99 -6.96 14.49
CA ARG A 128 17.73 -8.24 14.52
C ARG A 128 19.24 -8.05 14.68
N GLN A 129 19.82 -7.02 14.08
CA GLN A 129 21.28 -6.80 14.08
C GLN A 129 21.80 -6.00 15.27
N ASN A 130 21.01 -5.03 15.77
CA ASN A 130 21.49 -4.04 16.73
C ASN A 130 20.88 -4.15 18.14
N ILE A 131 19.80 -4.93 18.31
CA ILE A 131 19.13 -5.08 19.60
C ILE A 131 19.36 -6.49 20.14
N SER A 132 20.03 -6.57 21.29
CA SER A 132 20.21 -7.80 22.07
C SER A 132 19.75 -7.57 23.51
N ASP A 133 19.72 -8.63 24.31
CA ASP A 133 19.30 -8.58 25.73
C ASP A 133 20.14 -7.64 26.59
N THR A 134 21.37 -7.32 26.15
CA THR A 134 22.28 -6.43 26.87
C THR A 134 22.19 -4.97 26.40
N THR A 135 21.38 -4.67 25.38
CA THR A 135 21.30 -3.33 24.78
C THR A 135 20.59 -2.36 25.73
N PRO A 136 21.21 -1.22 26.12
CA PRO A 136 20.57 -0.22 26.97
C PRO A 136 19.56 0.62 26.15
N ILE A 137 18.33 0.12 26.03
CA ILE A 137 17.27 0.71 25.20
C ILE A 137 16.90 2.13 25.65
N LEU A 138 16.83 2.38 26.96
CA LEU A 138 16.53 3.71 27.51
C LEU A 138 17.55 4.75 27.05
N HIS A 139 18.85 4.43 27.13
CA HIS A 139 19.90 5.31 26.63
C HIS A 139 19.76 5.54 25.13
N PHE A 140 19.41 4.51 24.37
CA PHE A 140 19.22 4.67 22.93
C PHE A 140 18.05 5.60 22.61
N LEU A 141 16.88 5.41 23.24
CA LEU A 141 15.72 6.29 23.12
C LEU A 141 16.05 7.76 23.38
N VAL A 142 16.76 8.03 24.49
CA VAL A 142 17.22 9.38 24.84
C VAL A 142 18.16 9.95 23.77
N THR A 143 19.10 9.16 23.24
CA THR A 143 19.98 9.63 22.15
C THR A 143 19.26 9.85 20.81
N LEU A 144 18.11 9.23 20.61
CA LEU A 144 17.22 9.49 19.46
C LEU A 144 16.34 10.75 19.68
N GLY A 145 16.44 11.39 20.85
CA GLY A 145 15.69 12.58 21.21
C GLY A 145 14.27 12.28 21.72
N VAL A 146 14.03 11.06 22.21
CA VAL A 146 12.77 10.70 22.88
C VAL A 146 12.96 10.85 24.38
N LEU A 147 12.23 11.79 24.98
CA LEU A 147 12.21 12.01 26.42
C LEU A 147 11.06 11.23 27.04
N LEU A 148 11.32 10.54 28.15
CA LEU A 148 10.34 9.70 28.83
C LEU A 148 10.05 10.24 30.25
N PRO A 149 8.81 10.12 30.74
CA PRO A 149 8.43 10.48 32.12
C PRO A 149 9.27 9.76 33.18
N LYS A 150 9.33 10.30 34.41
CA LYS A 150 10.11 9.71 35.53
C LYS A 150 9.74 8.23 35.76
N SER A 151 8.45 7.90 35.66
CA SER A 151 7.92 6.53 35.81
C SER A 151 8.52 5.50 34.83
N LEU A 152 8.94 5.94 33.65
CA LEU A 152 9.51 5.09 32.59
C LEU A 152 11.05 5.14 32.52
N ARG A 153 11.69 5.96 33.36
CA ARG A 153 13.15 6.05 33.48
C ARG A 153 13.73 5.09 34.53
N ASP A 154 12.89 4.53 35.39
CA ASP A 154 13.34 3.68 36.48
C ASP A 154 13.94 2.34 35.98
N PRO A 155 15.01 1.83 36.62
CA PRO A 155 15.63 0.55 36.24
C PRO A 155 14.72 -0.67 36.38
N GLY A 156 13.57 -0.53 37.04
CA GLY A 156 12.57 -1.59 37.25
C GLY A 156 11.50 -1.67 36.17
N VAL A 157 11.52 -0.79 35.16
CA VAL A 157 10.57 -0.79 34.05
C VAL A 157 10.78 -2.01 33.17
N ASP A 158 9.67 -2.60 32.73
CA ASP A 158 9.71 -3.76 31.85
C ASP A 158 10.38 -3.41 30.50
N ARG A 159 11.32 -4.26 30.09
CA ARG A 159 12.07 -4.11 28.85
C ARG A 159 11.14 -4.13 27.63
N ASP A 160 10.06 -4.90 27.68
CA ASP A 160 9.12 -5.02 26.55
C ASP A 160 8.37 -3.70 26.28
N VAL A 161 8.10 -2.92 27.32
CA VAL A 161 7.54 -1.57 27.20
C VAL A 161 8.54 -0.64 26.50
N LEU A 162 9.81 -0.67 26.93
CA LEU A 162 10.87 0.13 26.30
C LEU A 162 11.13 -0.28 24.84
N LEU A 163 11.05 -1.58 24.52
CA LEU A 163 11.15 -2.08 23.15
C LEU A 163 10.00 -1.59 22.28
N SER A 164 8.78 -1.55 22.82
CA SER A 164 7.61 -1.03 22.12
C SER A 164 7.77 0.47 21.81
N LEU A 165 8.25 1.25 22.78
CA LEU A 165 8.56 2.68 22.58
C LEU A 165 9.69 2.89 21.58
N LEU A 166 10.75 2.07 21.65
CA LEU A 166 11.84 2.10 20.68
C LEU A 166 11.33 1.82 19.27
N LYS A 167 10.45 0.83 19.11
CA LYS A 167 9.83 0.51 17.82
C LYS A 167 9.07 1.71 17.25
N ILE A 168 8.26 2.39 18.08
CA ILE A 168 7.53 3.61 17.69
C ILE A 168 8.51 4.72 17.28
N ALA A 169 9.56 4.95 18.07
CA ALA A 169 10.58 5.97 17.80
C ALA A 169 11.34 5.71 16.49
N LEU A 170 11.76 4.46 16.25
CA LEU A 170 12.45 4.05 15.01
C LEU A 170 11.52 4.19 13.81
N HIS A 171 10.23 3.85 13.95
CA HIS A 171 9.25 4.06 12.90
C HIS A 171 9.08 5.55 12.57
N ARG A 172 8.98 6.43 13.59
CA ARG A 172 8.96 7.90 13.42
C ARG A 172 10.16 8.40 12.62
N LEU A 173 11.35 7.84 12.84
CA LEU A 173 12.56 8.19 12.10
C LEU A 173 12.57 7.68 10.65
N LEU A 174 12.02 6.50 10.38
CA LEU A 174 11.88 5.96 9.03
C LEU A 174 10.91 6.78 8.18
N GLN A 175 9.83 7.30 8.76
CA GLN A 175 8.91 8.17 8.04
C GLN A 175 9.55 9.52 7.65
N ARG A 176 10.63 9.93 8.33
CA ARG A 176 11.39 11.16 8.03
C ARG A 176 12.48 10.89 6.98
N ARG A 177 12.05 10.63 5.75
CA ARG A 177 12.96 10.59 4.59
C ARG A 177 13.48 12.00 4.27
N GLU A 178 14.79 12.10 4.04
CA GLU A 178 15.43 13.33 3.56
C GLU A 178 15.58 13.28 2.04
N LYS A 179 15.43 14.42 1.39
CA LYS A 179 15.68 14.57 -0.04
C LYS A 179 17.14 14.25 -0.38
N LEU A 180 17.34 13.49 -1.46
CA LEU A 180 18.65 13.22 -2.04
C LEU A 180 19.17 14.46 -2.78
N PRO A 181 20.30 15.05 -2.37
CA PRO A 181 20.78 16.32 -2.94
C PRO A 181 21.24 16.21 -4.40
N GLN A 182 21.53 15.00 -4.89
CA GLN A 182 22.01 14.76 -6.26
C GLN A 182 20.91 14.78 -7.34
N TYR A 183 19.62 14.71 -6.97
CA TYR A 183 18.51 14.65 -7.93
C TYR A 183 17.59 15.85 -7.77
N ASN A 184 17.50 16.69 -8.81
CA ASN A 184 16.75 17.96 -8.73
C ASN A 184 16.06 18.37 -10.03
N THR A 185 16.52 17.89 -11.18
CA THR A 185 16.15 18.42 -12.50
C THR A 185 15.23 17.50 -13.30
N LEU A 186 14.68 18.02 -14.39
CA LEU A 186 13.91 17.21 -15.34
C LEU A 186 14.80 16.16 -16.02
N GLU A 187 16.04 16.53 -16.32
CA GLU A 187 17.04 15.64 -16.88
C GLU A 187 17.35 14.48 -15.94
N ASP A 188 17.44 14.74 -14.63
CA ASP A 188 17.60 13.69 -13.61
C ASP A 188 16.41 12.73 -13.63
N ALA A 189 15.17 13.23 -13.69
CA ALA A 189 13.98 12.39 -13.79
C ALA A 189 13.99 11.51 -15.04
N LEU A 190 14.39 12.07 -16.19
CA LEU A 190 14.51 11.33 -17.44
C LEU A 190 15.61 10.24 -17.36
N SER A 191 16.76 10.55 -16.74
CA SER A 191 17.82 9.56 -16.54
C SER A 191 17.37 8.44 -15.61
N LEU A 192 16.77 8.80 -14.47
CA LEU A 192 16.25 7.84 -13.50
C LEU A 192 15.23 6.89 -14.13
N LEU A 193 14.27 7.42 -14.90
CA LEU A 193 13.28 6.59 -15.59
C LEU A 193 13.90 5.69 -16.66
N ARG A 194 14.96 6.15 -17.35
CA ARG A 194 15.65 5.36 -18.38
C ARG A 194 16.48 4.24 -17.79
N ASP A 195 17.20 4.52 -16.71
CA ASP A 195 18.26 3.64 -16.18
C ASP A 195 17.72 2.64 -15.14
N SER A 196 16.61 2.98 -14.49
CA SER A 196 15.99 2.11 -13.47
C SER A 196 15.41 0.83 -14.06
N ARG A 197 15.65 -0.29 -13.37
CA ARG A 197 15.17 -1.63 -13.77
C ARG A 197 14.11 -2.19 -12.83
N SER A 198 13.99 -1.60 -11.63
CA SER A 198 13.11 -2.06 -10.57
C SER A 198 12.35 -0.89 -9.98
N THR A 199 11.50 -0.29 -10.80
CA THR A 199 10.68 0.88 -10.43
C THR A 199 9.43 0.42 -9.69
N ILE A 200 9.21 0.95 -8.50
CA ILE A 200 7.93 0.86 -7.80
C ILE A 200 7.09 2.07 -8.21
N VAL A 201 5.84 1.84 -8.61
CA VAL A 201 4.87 2.91 -8.86
C VAL A 201 3.80 2.89 -7.80
N LEU A 202 3.60 4.02 -7.12
CA LEU A 202 2.50 4.21 -6.18
C LEU A 202 1.46 5.12 -6.84
N SER A 203 0.29 4.56 -7.13
CA SER A 203 -0.82 5.26 -7.79
C SER A 203 -1.99 5.53 -6.85
N GLY A 204 -2.69 6.64 -7.07
CA GLY A 204 -3.96 6.92 -6.44
C GLY A 204 -4.95 7.59 -7.39
N ALA A 205 -6.06 8.09 -6.85
CA ALA A 205 -7.24 8.47 -7.63
C ALA A 205 -6.96 9.49 -8.76
N GLY A 206 -5.89 10.28 -8.63
CA GLY A 206 -5.48 11.25 -9.64
C GLY A 206 -5.26 10.65 -11.03
N ILE A 207 -4.79 9.40 -11.13
CA ILE A 207 -4.59 8.73 -12.44
C ILE A 207 -5.89 8.34 -13.13
N SER A 208 -7.01 8.29 -12.40
CA SER A 208 -8.33 7.90 -12.91
C SER A 208 -9.25 9.11 -13.16
N THR A 209 -8.84 10.33 -12.79
CA THR A 209 -9.66 11.54 -12.96
C THR A 209 -10.00 11.85 -14.42
N SER A 210 -9.07 11.61 -15.35
CA SER A 210 -9.29 11.74 -16.79
C SER A 210 -10.18 10.64 -17.39
N CYS A 211 -10.39 9.54 -16.65
CA CYS A 211 -11.25 8.43 -17.06
C CYS A 211 -12.74 8.72 -16.77
N GLY A 212 -13.05 9.84 -16.10
CA GLY A 212 -14.41 10.19 -15.68
C GLY A 212 -14.76 9.75 -14.26
N ILE A 213 -13.83 9.11 -13.53
CA ILE A 213 -14.00 8.74 -12.14
C ILE A 213 -13.56 9.93 -11.26
N PRO A 214 -14.48 10.59 -10.54
CA PRO A 214 -14.10 11.69 -9.66
C PRO A 214 -13.21 11.15 -8.53
N ASP A 215 -12.21 11.93 -8.12
CA ASP A 215 -11.46 11.60 -6.93
C ASP A 215 -12.31 11.81 -5.67
N PHE A 216 -11.83 11.32 -4.54
CA PHE A 216 -12.57 11.45 -3.28
C PHE A 216 -12.53 12.88 -2.71
N ARG A 217 -11.38 13.56 -2.85
CA ARG A 217 -11.00 14.70 -2.00
C ARG A 217 -10.91 16.06 -2.71
N SER A 218 -11.03 16.14 -4.03
CA SER A 218 -11.01 17.45 -4.70
C SER A 218 -12.29 18.25 -4.44
N GLN A 219 -12.28 19.52 -4.86
CA GLN A 219 -13.45 20.42 -4.76
C GLN A 219 -14.70 19.87 -5.46
N ASP A 220 -14.52 19.08 -6.51
CA ASP A 220 -15.59 18.42 -7.27
C ASP A 220 -15.68 16.90 -6.99
N GLY A 221 -14.90 16.43 -6.02
CA GLY A 221 -14.79 15.04 -5.62
C GLY A 221 -16.03 14.53 -4.88
N ILE A 222 -16.02 13.23 -4.59
CA ILE A 222 -17.16 12.50 -4.01
C ILE A 222 -17.60 13.11 -2.66
N TYR A 223 -16.65 13.43 -1.79
CA TYR A 223 -16.94 13.98 -0.46
C TYR A 223 -17.64 15.36 -0.53
N ALA A 224 -17.20 16.22 -1.44
CA ALA A 224 -17.82 17.53 -1.65
C ALA A 224 -19.26 17.41 -2.21
N ARG A 225 -19.53 16.41 -3.05
CA ARG A 225 -20.88 16.13 -3.56
C ARG A 225 -21.81 15.63 -2.46
N LEU A 226 -21.34 14.70 -1.62
CA LEU A 226 -22.10 14.15 -0.49
C LEU A 226 -22.45 15.22 0.54
N GLN A 227 -21.50 16.09 0.91
CA GLN A 227 -21.76 17.20 1.83
C GLN A 227 -22.78 18.18 1.25
N ARG A 228 -22.69 18.51 -0.04
CA ARG A 228 -23.62 19.43 -0.70
C ARG A 228 -25.03 18.84 -0.83
N ALA A 229 -25.15 17.53 -1.02
CA ALA A 229 -26.43 16.86 -1.09
C ALA A 229 -27.14 16.85 0.26
N GLY A 230 -26.41 16.77 1.38
CA GLY A 230 -26.98 16.80 2.73
C GLY A 230 -27.91 15.61 3.06
N GLU A 231 -27.93 14.58 2.20
CA GLU A 231 -28.91 13.49 2.25
C GLU A 231 -28.62 12.45 3.35
N TYR A 232 -27.37 12.32 3.80
CA TYR A 232 -26.93 11.16 4.59
C TYR A 232 -26.62 11.45 6.06
N GLN A 233 -26.67 12.72 6.50
CA GLN A 233 -26.31 13.14 7.87
C GLN A 233 -24.98 12.55 8.35
N LEU A 234 -23.96 12.55 7.48
CA LEU A 234 -22.60 12.16 7.84
C LEU A 234 -21.87 13.40 8.35
N ASP A 235 -21.24 13.29 9.52
CA ASP A 235 -20.39 14.35 10.08
C ASP A 235 -19.07 14.45 9.30
N ASP A 236 -18.44 13.31 8.96
CA ASP A 236 -17.32 13.22 8.01
C ASP A 236 -17.70 12.35 6.79
N PRO A 237 -17.53 12.83 5.54
CA PRO A 237 -17.71 12.00 4.34
C PRO A 237 -16.86 10.72 4.29
N GLN A 238 -15.76 10.65 5.04
CA GLN A 238 -14.95 9.44 5.18
C GLN A 238 -15.69 8.29 5.88
N ASP A 239 -16.68 8.61 6.70
CA ASP A 239 -17.53 7.65 7.43
C ASP A 239 -18.28 6.68 6.50
N MET A 240 -18.45 7.05 5.22
CA MET A 240 -19.06 6.15 4.22
C MET A 240 -18.23 4.87 4.00
N PHE A 241 -16.92 4.95 4.21
CA PHE A 241 -16.00 3.81 4.13
C PHE A 241 -15.59 3.32 5.52
N ASP A 242 -16.26 3.76 6.59
CA ASP A 242 -16.03 3.24 7.94
C ASP A 242 -16.78 1.91 8.13
N LYS A 243 -16.08 0.93 8.70
CA LYS A 243 -16.64 -0.41 8.90
C LYS A 243 -17.84 -0.41 9.84
N ASP A 244 -17.78 0.32 10.94
CA ASP A 244 -18.82 0.32 11.96
C ASP A 244 -20.06 1.06 11.45
N VAL A 245 -19.86 2.17 10.72
CA VAL A 245 -20.93 2.87 10.01
C VAL A 245 -21.57 1.97 8.96
N PHE A 246 -20.79 1.20 8.20
CA PHE A 246 -21.32 0.26 7.21
C PHE A 246 -22.18 -0.85 7.83
N LEU A 247 -21.74 -1.41 8.96
CA LEU A 247 -22.50 -2.46 9.66
C LEU A 247 -23.83 -1.94 10.20
N TYR A 248 -23.88 -0.66 10.61
CA TYR A 248 -25.09 0.00 11.11
C TYR A 248 -26.00 0.55 9.99
N ARG A 249 -25.43 1.14 8.94
CA ARG A 249 -26.13 1.86 7.85
C ARG A 249 -25.56 1.53 6.46
N PRO A 250 -25.68 0.27 6.01
CA PRO A 250 -25.08 -0.21 4.74
C PRO A 250 -25.64 0.51 3.50
N HIS A 251 -26.86 1.05 3.58
CA HIS A 251 -27.51 1.77 2.48
C HIS A 251 -26.76 3.05 2.08
N VAL A 252 -25.99 3.66 2.99
CA VAL A 252 -25.19 4.87 2.72
C VAL A 252 -24.09 4.56 1.72
N PHE A 253 -23.39 3.44 1.88
CA PHE A 253 -22.40 2.99 0.91
C PHE A 253 -23.06 2.59 -0.41
N TYR A 254 -24.14 1.81 -0.35
CA TYR A 254 -24.81 1.28 -1.56
C TYR A 254 -25.58 2.31 -2.39
N SER A 255 -25.96 3.46 -1.81
CA SER A 255 -26.52 4.56 -2.60
C SER A 255 -25.49 5.15 -3.57
N PHE A 256 -24.21 5.12 -3.18
CA PHE A 256 -23.08 5.66 -3.93
C PHE A 256 -22.28 4.59 -4.72
N ALA A 257 -22.30 3.32 -4.30
CA ALA A 257 -21.49 2.26 -4.87
C ALA A 257 -21.56 2.11 -6.40
N LYS A 258 -22.69 2.50 -7.02
CA LYS A 258 -22.86 2.50 -8.49
C LYS A 258 -21.91 3.45 -9.21
N ASP A 259 -21.55 4.58 -8.59
CA ASP A 259 -20.74 5.64 -9.21
C ASP A 259 -19.24 5.26 -9.23
N ILE A 260 -18.84 4.36 -8.33
CA ILE A 260 -17.47 3.81 -8.24
C ILE A 260 -17.37 2.37 -8.77
N TYR A 261 -18.47 1.76 -9.17
CA TYR A 261 -18.46 0.42 -9.73
C TYR A 261 -17.72 0.43 -11.09
N PRO A 262 -16.81 -0.52 -11.35
CA PRO A 262 -16.09 -0.59 -12.62
C PRO A 262 -17.08 -0.73 -13.79
N SER A 263 -17.31 0.34 -14.55
CA SER A 263 -18.20 0.31 -15.71
C SER A 263 -17.61 1.09 -16.87
N ASN A 264 -17.21 0.37 -17.93
CA ASN A 264 -16.78 0.86 -19.25
C ASN A 264 -15.82 2.08 -19.25
N PHE A 265 -14.98 2.21 -18.23
CA PHE A 265 -13.99 3.29 -18.18
C PHE A 265 -12.74 2.88 -18.96
N ARG A 266 -12.24 3.78 -19.82
CA ARG A 266 -11.02 3.56 -20.57
C ARG A 266 -9.81 3.96 -19.72
N PRO A 267 -8.78 3.11 -19.59
CA PRO A 267 -7.58 3.47 -18.85
C PRO A 267 -6.89 4.72 -19.41
N SER A 268 -6.44 5.59 -18.51
CA SER A 268 -5.73 6.85 -18.85
C SER A 268 -4.34 6.64 -19.45
N SER A 269 -3.72 7.73 -19.93
CA SER A 269 -2.31 7.72 -20.34
C SER A 269 -1.37 7.30 -19.20
N SER A 270 -1.69 7.67 -17.96
CA SER A 270 -0.97 7.25 -16.76
C SER A 270 -1.00 5.72 -16.56
N HIS A 271 -2.17 5.08 -16.70
CA HIS A 271 -2.27 3.61 -16.64
C HIS A 271 -1.44 2.95 -17.74
N ARG A 272 -1.53 3.47 -18.96
CA ARG A 272 -0.77 2.97 -20.12
C ARG A 272 0.73 3.14 -19.96
N PHE A 273 1.17 4.17 -19.24
CA PHE A 273 2.58 4.36 -18.89
C PHE A 273 3.07 3.33 -17.87
N ILE A 274 2.26 2.99 -16.87
CA ILE A 274 2.61 1.92 -15.94
C ILE A 274 2.71 0.58 -16.69
N ARG A 275 1.77 0.31 -17.60
CA ARG A 275 1.84 -0.85 -18.50
C ARG A 275 3.11 -0.83 -19.34
N LEU A 276 3.48 0.32 -19.89
CA LEU A 276 4.71 0.49 -20.67
C LEU A 276 5.96 0.19 -19.85
N LEU A 277 6.03 0.63 -18.59
CA LEU A 277 7.13 0.29 -17.69
C LEU A 277 7.22 -1.23 -17.48
N GLU A 278 6.07 -1.91 -17.38
CA GLU A 278 6.02 -3.37 -17.30
C GLU A 278 6.50 -4.05 -18.59
N ASP A 279 6.03 -3.59 -19.75
CA ASP A 279 6.44 -4.10 -21.07
C ASP A 279 7.94 -3.95 -21.32
N ARG A 280 8.56 -2.93 -20.72
CA ARG A 280 10.00 -2.66 -20.78
C ARG A 280 10.80 -3.44 -19.74
N GLY A 281 10.14 -4.23 -18.88
CA GLY A 281 10.76 -4.96 -17.78
C GLY A 281 11.34 -4.04 -16.70
N GLN A 282 10.85 -2.81 -16.58
CA GLN A 282 11.32 -1.82 -15.60
C GLN A 282 10.41 -1.73 -14.37
N LEU A 283 9.15 -2.20 -14.46
CA LEU A 283 8.21 -2.21 -13.34
C LEU A 283 8.51 -3.37 -12.39
N LEU A 284 8.83 -3.05 -11.13
CA LEU A 284 8.89 -4.02 -10.04
C LEU A 284 7.48 -4.33 -9.53
N ARG A 285 6.72 -3.28 -9.18
CA ARG A 285 5.34 -3.38 -8.71
C ARG A 285 4.62 -2.05 -8.89
N ASN A 286 3.32 -2.11 -9.13
CA ASN A 286 2.42 -0.97 -8.95
C ASN A 286 1.54 -1.19 -7.72
N TYR A 287 1.73 -0.38 -6.69
CA TYR A 287 0.85 -0.31 -5.52
C TYR A 287 -0.22 0.73 -5.80
N THR A 288 -1.46 0.30 -5.97
CA THR A 288 -2.58 1.20 -6.24
C THR A 288 -3.48 1.36 -5.02
N GLN A 289 -3.85 2.61 -4.73
CA GLN A 289 -4.88 2.95 -3.75
C GLN A 289 -6.28 2.90 -4.36
N ASN A 290 -6.38 2.74 -5.68
CA ASN A 290 -7.62 2.72 -6.41
C ASN A 290 -8.34 1.38 -6.25
N ILE A 291 -9.66 1.45 -6.34
CA ILE A 291 -10.57 0.29 -6.28
C ILE A 291 -11.30 0.08 -7.62
N ASP A 292 -11.03 0.94 -8.61
CA ASP A 292 -11.72 1.02 -9.89
C ASP A 292 -11.32 -0.08 -10.88
N THR A 293 -10.23 -0.81 -10.61
CA THR A 293 -9.70 -1.91 -11.41
C THR A 293 -9.25 -1.53 -12.84
N LEU A 294 -8.96 -0.24 -13.06
CA LEU A 294 -8.47 0.24 -14.36
C LEU A 294 -7.06 -0.25 -14.68
N GLU A 295 -6.28 -0.60 -13.66
CA GLU A 295 -4.96 -1.20 -13.84
C GLU A 295 -5.04 -2.55 -14.56
N GLN A 296 -6.03 -3.39 -14.20
CA GLN A 296 -6.26 -4.67 -14.87
C GLN A 296 -6.78 -4.44 -16.29
N ALA A 297 -7.67 -3.46 -16.51
CA ALA A 297 -8.13 -3.07 -17.85
C ALA A 297 -6.99 -2.59 -18.76
N ALA A 298 -5.98 -1.91 -18.19
CA ALA A 298 -4.76 -1.51 -18.89
C ALA A 298 -3.80 -2.70 -19.16
N GLY A 299 -4.12 -3.89 -18.65
CA GLY A 299 -3.31 -5.09 -18.77
C GLY A 299 -2.09 -5.11 -17.84
N ILE A 300 -2.06 -4.30 -16.79
CA ILE A 300 -0.96 -4.30 -15.81
C ILE A 300 -1.07 -5.58 -14.97
N ARG A 301 -0.03 -6.42 -14.97
CA ARG A 301 -0.06 -7.69 -14.20
C ARG A 301 0.60 -7.55 -12.84
N LYS A 302 1.69 -6.78 -12.75
CA LYS A 302 2.40 -6.50 -11.48
C LYS A 302 1.69 -5.42 -10.64
N VAL A 303 0.37 -5.50 -10.49
CA VAL A 303 -0.44 -4.59 -9.67
C VAL A 303 -0.81 -5.23 -8.33
N LEU A 304 -0.78 -4.43 -7.27
CA LEU A 304 -1.31 -4.78 -5.96
C LEU A 304 -2.33 -3.73 -5.53
N ASN A 305 -3.58 -4.16 -5.35
CA ASN A 305 -4.69 -3.29 -4.92
C ASN A 305 -4.64 -3.15 -3.39
N CYS A 306 -4.02 -2.09 -2.89
CA CYS A 306 -3.78 -1.91 -1.46
C CYS A 306 -5.09 -1.80 -0.66
N HIS A 307 -6.10 -1.14 -1.22
CA HIS A 307 -7.41 -0.97 -0.55
C HIS A 307 -8.46 -1.97 -1.06
N GLY A 308 -8.03 -3.12 -1.60
CA GLY A 308 -8.95 -4.11 -2.16
C GLY A 308 -9.58 -3.66 -3.48
N SER A 309 -10.66 -4.33 -3.89
CA SER A 309 -11.32 -4.07 -5.18
C SER A 309 -12.73 -4.63 -5.23
N PHE A 310 -13.48 -4.28 -6.29
CA PHE A 310 -14.78 -4.88 -6.58
C PHE A 310 -14.72 -6.29 -7.21
N ALA A 311 -13.55 -6.93 -7.29
CA ALA A 311 -13.40 -8.24 -7.93
C ALA A 311 -14.23 -9.33 -7.23
N THR A 312 -14.29 -9.29 -5.89
CA THR A 312 -15.02 -10.23 -5.05
C THR A 312 -15.81 -9.50 -3.98
N ALA A 313 -16.77 -10.19 -3.37
CA ALA A 313 -17.56 -9.69 -2.28
C ALA A 313 -17.77 -10.78 -1.23
N SER A 314 -17.61 -10.43 0.04
CA SER A 314 -17.70 -11.34 1.18
C SER A 314 -18.86 -10.98 2.10
N CYS A 315 -19.55 -12.00 2.60
CA CYS A 315 -20.58 -11.81 3.61
C CYS A 315 -19.96 -11.39 4.95
N VAL A 316 -20.42 -10.27 5.52
CA VAL A 316 -19.93 -9.76 6.81
C VAL A 316 -20.20 -10.70 8.00
N THR A 317 -21.19 -11.61 7.88
CA THR A 317 -21.57 -12.53 8.97
C THR A 317 -20.93 -13.90 8.86
N CYS A 318 -20.83 -14.46 7.66
CA CYS A 318 -20.42 -15.86 7.47
C CYS A 318 -19.18 -16.06 6.60
N SER A 319 -18.57 -14.96 6.15
CA SER A 319 -17.38 -14.95 5.31
C SER A 319 -17.52 -15.72 3.99
N PHE A 320 -18.75 -16.00 3.56
CA PHE A 320 -19.02 -16.54 2.22
C PHE A 320 -18.60 -15.51 1.18
N GLN A 321 -17.62 -15.87 0.35
CA GLN A 321 -17.12 -15.04 -0.74
C GLN A 321 -17.80 -15.42 -2.06
N ALA A 322 -18.15 -14.42 -2.85
CA ALA A 322 -18.70 -14.56 -4.19
C ALA A 322 -17.99 -13.61 -5.17
N PRO A 323 -18.02 -13.88 -6.49
CA PRO A 323 -17.57 -12.92 -7.49
C PRO A 323 -18.35 -11.60 -7.39
N GLY A 324 -17.66 -10.47 -7.53
CA GLY A 324 -18.26 -9.13 -7.44
C GLY A 324 -19.32 -8.85 -8.52
N ALA A 325 -19.33 -9.59 -9.63
CA ALA A 325 -20.43 -9.58 -10.60
C ALA A 325 -21.78 -9.95 -9.98
N THR A 326 -21.79 -10.79 -8.94
CA THR A 326 -23.02 -11.28 -8.28
C THR A 326 -23.79 -10.16 -7.60
N ILE A 327 -23.10 -9.13 -7.10
CA ILE A 327 -23.72 -7.99 -6.41
C ILE A 327 -23.95 -6.78 -7.33
N LYS A 328 -23.58 -6.89 -8.61
CA LYS A 328 -23.67 -5.80 -9.59
C LYS A 328 -25.08 -5.25 -9.71
N ASP A 329 -26.06 -6.14 -9.97
CA ASP A 329 -27.44 -5.72 -10.23
C ASP A 329 -28.08 -5.03 -9.00
N ASP A 330 -27.70 -5.46 -7.80
CA ASP A 330 -28.15 -4.82 -6.57
C ASP A 330 -27.49 -3.46 -6.36
N ILE A 331 -26.19 -3.32 -6.65
CA ILE A 331 -25.48 -2.02 -6.62
C ILE A 331 -26.12 -1.02 -7.59
N PHE A 332 -26.36 -1.41 -8.84
CA PHE A 332 -26.97 -0.52 -9.85
C PHE A 332 -28.43 -0.18 -9.52
N ALA A 333 -29.14 -1.06 -8.84
CA ALA A 333 -30.47 -0.80 -8.32
C ALA A 333 -30.49 -0.08 -6.96
N GLN A 334 -29.31 0.29 -6.41
CA GLN A 334 -29.14 0.92 -5.09
C GLN A 334 -29.80 0.12 -3.96
N ARG A 335 -29.77 -1.21 -4.05
CA ARG A 335 -30.24 -2.14 -3.02
C ARG A 335 -29.06 -2.76 -2.29
N VAL A 336 -29.28 -3.08 -1.02
CA VAL A 336 -28.28 -3.80 -0.21
C VAL A 336 -28.31 -5.29 -0.58
N PRO A 337 -27.20 -5.85 -1.10
CA PRO A 337 -27.14 -7.26 -1.51
C PRO A 337 -27.11 -8.18 -0.28
N ASN A 338 -28.01 -9.14 -0.26
CA ASN A 338 -28.10 -10.13 0.82
C ASN A 338 -27.24 -11.36 0.52
N CYS A 339 -26.71 -11.98 1.58
CA CYS A 339 -25.89 -13.18 1.47
C CYS A 339 -26.74 -14.42 1.14
N PRO A 340 -26.50 -15.09 0.00
CA PRO A 340 -27.28 -16.27 -0.39
C PRO A 340 -27.11 -17.43 0.59
N ALA A 341 -25.89 -17.64 1.12
CA ALA A 341 -25.60 -18.72 2.08
C ALA A 341 -26.34 -18.53 3.41
N CYS A 342 -26.43 -17.30 3.92
CA CYS A 342 -27.19 -17.00 5.13
C CYS A 342 -28.70 -17.16 4.91
N LEU A 343 -29.22 -16.71 3.76
CA LEU A 343 -30.63 -16.88 3.41
C LEU A 343 -31.01 -18.36 3.33
N GLN A 344 -30.16 -19.18 2.71
CA GLN A 344 -30.36 -20.63 2.64
C GLN A 344 -30.40 -21.26 4.04
N ARG A 345 -29.44 -20.92 4.93
CA ARG A 345 -29.44 -21.42 6.32
C ARG A 345 -30.69 -21.01 7.11
N ARG A 346 -31.23 -19.81 6.89
CA ARG A 346 -32.50 -19.36 7.52
C ARG A 346 -33.71 -20.13 6.98
N GLN A 347 -33.74 -20.46 5.69
CA GLN A 347 -34.82 -21.25 5.10
C GLN A 347 -34.80 -22.71 5.61
N GLU A 348 -33.62 -23.31 5.73
CA GLU A 348 -33.43 -24.66 6.27
C GLU A 348 -33.82 -24.77 7.76
N SER A 349 -33.54 -23.73 8.56
CA SER A 349 -33.93 -23.71 9.98
C SER A 349 -35.45 -23.55 10.16
N LYS A 350 -36.12 -22.71 9.35
CA LYS A 350 -37.59 -22.58 9.34
C LYS A 350 -38.28 -23.90 8.93
N GLY A 351 -37.68 -24.68 8.02
CA GLY A 351 -38.18 -26.00 7.61
C GLY A 351 -38.13 -27.08 8.71
N LYS A 352 -37.10 -27.04 9.58
CA LYS A 352 -36.96 -27.97 10.72
C LYS A 352 -37.95 -27.67 11.85
N SER A 353 -38.23 -26.40 12.12
CA SER A 353 -39.19 -25.96 13.15
C SER A 353 -40.65 -26.34 12.82
N LYS A 354 -41.04 -26.28 11.53
CA LYS A 354 -42.36 -26.77 11.08
C LYS A 354 -42.52 -28.29 11.20
N LYS A 355 -41.43 -29.06 11.09
CA LYS A 355 -41.45 -30.52 11.22
C LYS A 355 -41.57 -30.98 12.68
N ARG A 356 -40.96 -30.26 13.64
CA ARG A 356 -41.14 -30.49 15.09
C ARG A 356 -42.58 -30.24 15.55
N ARG A 357 -43.22 -29.15 15.12
CA ARG A 357 -44.64 -28.87 15.44
C ARG A 357 -45.62 -29.92 14.87
N LYS A 358 -45.23 -30.68 13.85
CA LYS A 358 -46.06 -31.74 13.26
C LYS A 358 -45.92 -33.10 13.95
N LEU A 359 -44.85 -33.35 14.72
CA LEU A 359 -44.68 -34.59 15.50
C LEU A 359 -45.33 -34.54 16.89
N GLU A 360 -45.64 -33.36 17.42
CA GLU A 360 -46.38 -33.21 18.69
C GLU A 360 -47.91 -33.05 18.49
N GLY A 361 -48.41 -33.26 17.27
CA GLY A 361 -49.83 -33.13 16.92
C GLY A 361 -50.63 -34.43 17.06
N GLY A 362 -50.53 -35.14 18.19
CA GLY A 362 -51.13 -36.47 18.33
C GLY A 362 -51.55 -36.89 19.73
N LYS A 363 -52.51 -36.20 20.37
CA LYS A 363 -53.72 -36.75 21.05
C LYS A 363 -54.42 -35.73 21.98
N ALA A 364 -55.75 -35.82 22.01
CA ALA A 364 -56.80 -34.99 22.65
C ALA A 364 -56.67 -34.83 24.19
N SER A 365 -57.40 -33.97 24.93
CA SER A 365 -58.80 -33.52 24.79
C SER A 365 -59.19 -32.34 25.72
N GLN A 366 -60.17 -31.56 25.26
CA GLN A 366 -61.31 -30.95 26.00
C GLN A 366 -61.06 -29.97 27.18
N ARG A 367 -61.44 -28.70 26.98
CA ARG A 367 -62.67 -28.10 27.57
C ARG A 367 -62.96 -26.69 27.03
N ARG A 368 -64.26 -26.42 26.86
CA ARG A 368 -64.96 -25.19 26.39
C ARG A 368 -64.76 -24.02 27.38
N SER A 369 -64.81 -22.74 27.01
CA SER A 369 -65.95 -21.95 26.47
C SER A 369 -65.45 -20.59 25.95
N ASP A 370 -65.80 -20.19 24.72
CA ASP A 370 -66.90 -19.25 24.38
C ASP A 370 -66.58 -17.78 24.70
N PHE A 371 -66.04 -17.05 23.71
CA PHE A 371 -66.41 -15.66 23.36
C PHE A 371 -65.68 -15.23 22.07
N GLY A 372 -66.47 -14.87 21.06
CA GLY A 372 -66.26 -13.70 20.19
C GLY A 372 -65.05 -13.67 19.25
N ALA A 373 -65.32 -13.87 17.97
CA ALA A 373 -64.43 -13.65 16.85
C ALA A 373 -63.68 -12.31 16.88
N GLY A 374 -62.38 -12.38 16.59
CA GLY A 374 -61.47 -11.28 16.31
C GLY A 374 -60.21 -11.90 15.74
N ASP A 375 -60.29 -12.23 14.46
CA ASP A 375 -59.18 -12.68 13.63
C ASP A 375 -58.12 -11.58 13.59
N SER A 376 -57.07 -11.78 14.38
CA SER A 376 -55.79 -11.13 14.19
C SER A 376 -54.76 -12.18 14.58
N ASP A 377 -54.41 -13.03 13.61
CA ASP A 377 -53.06 -13.55 13.49
C ASP A 377 -52.12 -12.33 13.42
N ALA A 378 -51.87 -11.74 14.60
CA ALA A 378 -50.82 -10.76 14.79
C ALA A 378 -49.53 -11.55 14.67
N ASP A 379 -48.88 -11.34 13.53
CA ASP A 379 -47.52 -11.74 13.26
C ASP A 379 -46.64 -11.45 14.49
N ASP A 380 -46.32 -12.50 15.26
CA ASP A 380 -45.29 -12.52 16.30
C ASP A 380 -43.89 -12.49 15.64
N ASP A 381 -43.71 -11.61 14.66
CA ASP A 381 -42.45 -11.30 13.95
C ASP A 381 -41.94 -9.88 14.32
N GLU A 382 -42.37 -9.33 15.47
CA GLU A 382 -41.92 -8.00 15.95
C GLU A 382 -40.82 -8.03 17.03
N ASN A 383 -39.98 -9.07 17.09
CA ASN A 383 -38.75 -9.04 17.90
C ASN A 383 -37.59 -9.88 17.28
N ASP A 384 -37.27 -9.68 16.00
CA ASP A 384 -35.94 -10.01 15.46
C ASP A 384 -35.14 -8.71 15.41
N ASP A 385 -34.60 -8.31 16.56
CA ASP A 385 -33.71 -7.16 16.73
C ASP A 385 -32.63 -7.20 15.65
N GLY A 386 -32.70 -6.26 14.69
CA GLY A 386 -31.92 -6.24 13.44
C GLY A 386 -30.40 -6.13 13.61
N LYS A 387 -29.75 -7.16 14.16
CA LYS A 387 -28.34 -7.14 14.54
C LYS A 387 -27.45 -8.20 13.90
N HIS A 388 -27.96 -8.93 12.90
CA HIS A 388 -27.14 -9.83 12.07
C HIS A 388 -27.45 -9.61 10.59
N THR A 389 -27.00 -8.47 10.07
CA THR A 389 -27.13 -8.09 8.68
C THR A 389 -26.30 -9.05 7.81
N SER A 390 -26.96 -10.08 7.28
CA SER A 390 -26.39 -11.03 6.33
C SER A 390 -26.19 -10.36 4.97
N ILE A 391 -25.29 -9.39 4.91
CA ILE A 391 -25.03 -8.52 3.77
C ILE A 391 -23.74 -8.96 3.09
N MET A 392 -23.75 -8.96 1.75
CA MET A 392 -22.53 -9.05 0.96
C MET A 392 -21.86 -7.69 0.96
N LYS A 393 -20.57 -7.60 1.28
CA LYS A 393 -19.75 -6.39 1.19
C LYS A 393 -18.69 -6.61 0.11
N PRO A 394 -18.42 -5.66 -0.80
CA PRO A 394 -17.29 -5.78 -1.73
C PRO A 394 -15.99 -5.89 -0.94
N ASP A 395 -15.01 -6.64 -1.44
CA ASP A 395 -13.71 -6.84 -0.78
C ASP A 395 -12.78 -5.62 -0.98
N ILE A 396 -13.30 -4.46 -0.58
CA ILE A 396 -12.62 -3.18 -0.44
C ILE A 396 -12.31 -2.99 1.05
N THR A 397 -11.11 -2.51 1.35
CA THR A 397 -10.70 -2.21 2.72
C THR A 397 -11.37 -0.94 3.22
N PHE A 398 -12.18 -1.08 4.26
CA PHE A 398 -12.83 0.04 4.95
C PHE A 398 -11.91 0.58 6.06
N PHE A 399 -12.14 1.82 6.50
CA PHE A 399 -11.49 2.34 7.70
C PHE A 399 -11.83 1.44 8.90
N GLY A 400 -10.82 1.15 9.72
CA GLY A 400 -10.90 0.17 10.81
C GLY A 400 -10.76 -1.30 10.38
N GLU A 401 -10.63 -1.61 9.08
CA GLU A 401 -10.27 -2.95 8.61
C GLU A 401 -8.75 -3.10 8.43
N LYS A 402 -8.23 -4.27 8.80
CA LYS A 402 -6.84 -4.63 8.51
C LYS A 402 -6.65 -4.78 7.01
N LEU A 403 -5.53 -4.27 6.49
CA LEU A 403 -5.12 -4.60 5.13
C LEU A 403 -4.75 -6.07 5.02
N SER A 404 -4.77 -6.58 3.78
CA SER A 404 -4.27 -7.91 3.47
C SER A 404 -2.78 -8.02 3.80
N SER A 405 -2.38 -9.14 4.43
CA SER A 405 -0.96 -9.49 4.66
C SER A 405 -0.13 -9.52 3.36
N THR A 406 -0.79 -9.69 2.21
CA THR A 406 -0.16 -9.60 0.88
C THR A 406 0.55 -8.26 0.68
N PHE A 407 0.00 -7.14 1.18
CA PHE A 407 0.62 -5.82 1.06
C PHE A 407 1.97 -5.78 1.75
N GLU A 408 2.03 -6.24 3.01
CA GLU A 408 3.23 -6.25 3.84
C GLU A 408 4.28 -7.19 3.26
N HIS A 409 3.89 -8.42 2.89
CA HIS A 409 4.79 -9.39 2.27
C HIS A 409 5.40 -8.87 0.96
N CYS A 410 4.59 -8.30 0.07
CA CYS A 410 5.10 -7.70 -1.16
C CYS A 410 6.04 -6.53 -0.87
N LEU A 411 5.69 -5.65 0.09
CA LEU A 411 6.53 -4.52 0.45
C LEU A 411 7.90 -4.95 1.01
N LEU A 412 7.93 -6.00 1.84
CA LEU A 412 9.17 -6.56 2.38
C LEU A 412 10.05 -7.16 1.26
N SER A 413 9.46 -7.95 0.37
CA SER A 413 10.15 -8.56 -0.79
C SER A 413 10.66 -7.51 -1.79
N ASP A 414 9.87 -6.49 -2.07
CA ASP A 414 10.18 -5.48 -3.09
C ASP A 414 11.21 -4.46 -2.58
N ARG A 415 11.31 -4.25 -1.25
CA ARG A 415 12.26 -3.32 -0.59
C ARG A 415 13.69 -3.49 -1.06
N GLY A 416 14.19 -4.73 -1.10
CA GLY A 416 15.59 -5.03 -1.44
C GLY A 416 15.93 -4.86 -2.92
N GLN A 417 14.92 -4.76 -3.78
CA GLN A 417 15.09 -4.72 -5.24
C GLN A 417 14.80 -3.33 -5.82
N ALA A 418 14.05 -2.49 -5.11
CA ALA A 418 13.60 -1.18 -5.58
C ALA A 418 14.78 -0.26 -5.93
N SER A 419 14.79 0.26 -7.16
CA SER A 419 15.81 1.21 -7.65
C SER A 419 15.26 2.63 -7.85
N LEU A 420 13.94 2.79 -7.92
CA LEU A 420 13.23 4.05 -8.10
C LEU A 420 11.81 3.93 -7.56
N LEU A 421 11.33 4.97 -6.88
CA LEU A 421 9.93 5.12 -6.52
C LEU A 421 9.31 6.26 -7.33
N VAL A 422 8.20 5.98 -8.03
CA VAL A 422 7.41 6.99 -8.74
C VAL A 422 6.03 7.05 -8.10
N ILE A 423 5.64 8.22 -7.62
CA ILE A 423 4.37 8.48 -6.96
C ILE A 423 3.52 9.29 -7.93
N ILE A 424 2.35 8.77 -8.33
CA ILE A 424 1.51 9.39 -9.37
C ILE A 424 0.08 9.56 -8.87
N GLY A 425 -0.43 10.80 -8.91
CA GLY A 425 -1.85 11.08 -8.70
C GLY A 425 -2.36 10.78 -7.28
N THR A 426 -1.52 10.94 -6.26
CA THR A 426 -1.93 10.78 -4.86
C THR A 426 -1.36 11.86 -3.95
N SER A 427 -2.08 12.14 -2.87
CA SER A 427 -1.64 13.03 -1.79
C SER A 427 -0.88 12.31 -0.68
N LEU A 428 -0.79 10.97 -0.69
CA LEU A 428 -0.13 10.16 0.35
C LEU A 428 -0.57 10.50 1.78
N LYS A 429 -1.86 10.75 1.97
CA LYS A 429 -2.45 11.10 3.27
C LYS A 429 -3.05 9.91 4.01
N VAL A 430 -3.18 8.75 3.35
CA VAL A 430 -3.87 7.57 3.91
C VAL A 430 -2.85 6.45 4.07
N ALA A 431 -2.65 6.04 5.32
CA ALA A 431 -1.89 4.85 5.67
C ALA A 431 -2.65 3.59 5.23
N PRO A 432 -1.95 2.47 4.99
CA PRO A 432 -0.49 2.28 5.08
C PRO A 432 0.24 2.64 3.79
N VAL A 433 -0.46 3.00 2.71
CA VAL A 433 0.21 3.27 1.43
C VAL A 433 1.13 4.51 1.51
N SER A 434 0.78 5.50 2.32
CA SER A 434 1.69 6.62 2.64
C SER A 434 2.99 6.18 3.30
N SER A 435 3.00 5.06 4.04
CA SER A 435 4.18 4.57 4.77
C SER A 435 5.19 3.87 3.87
N VAL A 436 4.80 3.50 2.64
CA VAL A 436 5.68 2.84 1.65
C VAL A 436 6.98 3.62 1.45
N VAL A 437 6.93 4.96 1.50
CA VAL A 437 8.12 5.80 1.30
C VAL A 437 9.17 5.60 2.41
N GLY A 438 8.74 5.46 3.66
CA GLY A 438 9.64 5.14 4.79
C GLY A 438 10.09 3.68 4.82
N HIS A 439 9.36 2.79 4.13
CA HIS A 439 9.69 1.36 4.01
C HIS A 439 10.68 1.05 2.89
N LEU A 440 11.04 2.00 2.03
CA LEU A 440 12.11 1.78 1.06
C LEU A 440 13.45 2.28 1.62
N PRO A 441 14.59 1.75 1.14
CA PRO A 441 15.89 2.30 1.51
C PRO A 441 15.94 3.78 1.13
N HIS A 442 16.39 4.64 2.05
CA HIS A 442 16.34 6.09 1.83
C HIS A 442 17.27 6.56 0.70
N SER A 443 18.19 5.71 0.22
CA SER A 443 18.96 5.97 -1.01
C SER A 443 18.18 5.80 -2.30
N VAL A 444 16.98 5.19 -2.27
CA VAL A 444 16.14 5.04 -3.46
C VAL A 444 15.58 6.41 -3.83
N PRO A 445 15.79 6.88 -5.08
CA PRO A 445 15.25 8.15 -5.54
C PRO A 445 13.71 8.12 -5.63
N VAL A 446 13.09 9.26 -5.37
CA VAL A 446 11.63 9.43 -5.35
C VAL A 446 11.20 10.56 -6.29
N ILE A 447 10.37 10.22 -7.27
CA ILE A 447 9.75 11.17 -8.21
C ILE A 447 8.25 11.27 -7.88
N LEU A 448 7.73 12.49 -7.73
CA LEU A 448 6.31 12.77 -7.60
C LEU A 448 5.77 13.37 -8.90
N ILE A 449 4.66 12.83 -9.38
CA ILE A 449 3.85 13.37 -10.47
C ILE A 449 2.44 13.63 -9.90
N ASN A 450 2.12 14.89 -9.61
CA ASN A 450 0.84 15.21 -8.98
C ASN A 450 0.39 16.64 -9.27
N LYS A 451 -0.92 16.91 -9.18
CA LYS A 451 -1.45 18.28 -9.37
C LYS A 451 -0.95 19.24 -8.28
N THR A 452 -0.81 18.75 -7.05
CA THR A 452 -0.39 19.53 -5.89
C THR A 452 0.88 18.96 -5.27
N PRO A 453 1.73 19.80 -4.65
CA PRO A 453 2.90 19.32 -3.95
C PRO A 453 2.52 18.46 -2.74
N VAL A 454 3.41 17.52 -2.38
CA VAL A 454 3.33 16.70 -1.17
C VAL A 454 4.52 17.10 -0.29
N LEU A 455 4.27 17.80 0.81
CA LEU A 455 5.32 18.45 1.62
C LEU A 455 5.71 17.66 2.87
N HIS A 456 4.86 16.73 3.31
CA HIS A 456 5.11 15.88 4.49
C HIS A 456 6.02 14.68 4.20
N VAL A 457 6.45 14.51 2.95
CA VAL A 457 7.33 13.43 2.50
C VAL A 457 8.52 14.04 1.78
N GLY A 458 9.74 13.61 2.13
CA GLY A 458 10.94 14.03 1.41
C GLY A 458 11.00 13.41 0.02
N VAL A 459 10.49 14.10 -0.99
CA VAL A 459 10.55 13.73 -2.41
C VAL A 459 11.74 14.42 -3.08
N ASP A 460 12.37 13.78 -4.07
CA ASP A 460 13.55 14.34 -4.74
C ASP A 460 13.16 15.24 -5.93
N ILE A 461 12.24 14.79 -6.78
CA ILE A 461 11.79 15.54 -7.95
C ILE A 461 10.26 15.62 -7.95
N MET A 462 9.72 16.84 -8.02
CA MET A 462 8.26 17.07 -8.08
C MET A 462 7.88 17.63 -9.46
N LEU A 463 7.13 16.85 -10.22
CA LEU A 463 6.54 17.23 -11.49
C LEU A 463 5.07 17.60 -11.23
N LEU A 464 4.79 18.90 -11.23
CA LEU A 464 3.48 19.43 -10.83
C LEU A 464 2.60 19.73 -12.04
N GLY A 465 1.39 19.15 -12.06
CA GLY A 465 0.44 19.32 -13.15
C GLY A 465 -0.49 18.14 -13.32
N ASP A 466 -1.16 18.11 -14.47
CA ASP A 466 -1.98 16.96 -14.85
C ASP A 466 -1.09 15.73 -15.13
N ALA A 467 -1.46 14.60 -14.52
CA ALA A 467 -0.63 13.40 -14.56
C ALA A 467 -0.47 12.85 -15.98
N ASP A 468 -1.54 12.85 -16.78
CA ASP A 468 -1.51 12.34 -18.14
C ASP A 468 -0.64 13.22 -19.03
N GLY A 469 -0.79 14.55 -18.93
CA GLY A 469 0.05 15.51 -19.68
C GLY A 469 1.54 15.34 -19.35
N ILE A 470 1.89 15.19 -18.07
CA ILE A 470 3.29 14.98 -17.65
C ILE A 470 3.83 13.64 -18.17
N VAL A 471 3.06 12.57 -18.03
CA VAL A 471 3.45 11.22 -18.46
C VAL A 471 3.67 11.17 -19.98
N GLU A 472 2.78 11.79 -20.75
CA GLU A 472 2.92 11.89 -22.20
C GLU A 472 4.16 12.69 -22.58
N TRP A 473 4.42 13.81 -21.90
CA TRP A 473 5.63 14.61 -22.11
C TRP A 473 6.91 13.80 -21.80
N LEU A 474 6.94 13.07 -20.69
CA LEU A 474 8.05 12.18 -20.33
C LEU A 474 8.28 11.11 -21.41
N CYS A 475 7.21 10.47 -21.88
CA CYS A 475 7.30 9.49 -22.97
C CYS A 475 7.87 10.10 -24.25
N ARG A 476 7.39 11.28 -24.67
CA ARG A 476 7.90 12.00 -25.85
C ARG A 476 9.41 12.28 -25.70
N LYS A 477 9.86 12.77 -24.53
CA LYS A 477 11.28 13.06 -24.27
C LYS A 477 12.16 11.83 -24.19
N LEU A 478 11.63 10.70 -23.72
CA LEU A 478 12.34 9.43 -23.69
C LEU A 478 12.31 8.68 -25.03
N GLY A 479 11.54 9.16 -26.01
CA GLY A 479 11.29 8.47 -27.27
C GLY A 479 10.45 7.19 -27.09
N TRP A 480 9.67 7.12 -26.02
CA TRP A 480 8.80 5.99 -25.71
C TRP A 480 7.41 6.21 -26.30
N LYS A 481 6.81 5.12 -26.80
CA LYS A 481 5.44 5.14 -27.32
C LYS A 481 4.52 4.47 -26.30
N LEU A 482 3.46 5.17 -25.92
CA LEU A 482 2.43 4.60 -25.05
C LEU A 482 1.70 3.46 -25.79
N PRO A 483 1.43 2.33 -25.13
CA PRO A 483 0.57 1.27 -25.66
C PRO A 483 -0.77 1.83 -26.12
N THR A 484 -1.34 1.23 -27.17
CA THR A 484 -2.72 1.52 -27.57
C THR A 484 -3.67 1.08 -26.46
N PRO A 485 -4.76 1.83 -26.20
CA PRO A 485 -5.81 1.37 -25.30
C PRO A 485 -6.30 0.00 -25.77
N GLN A 486 -6.26 -1.02 -24.90
CA GLN A 486 -6.88 -2.30 -25.24
C GLN A 486 -8.40 -2.14 -25.13
N PRO A 487 -9.20 -2.62 -26.10
CA PRO A 487 -10.64 -2.62 -25.98
C PRO A 487 -11.08 -3.58 -24.88
N ASP A 488 -12.13 -3.21 -24.15
CA ASP A 488 -12.70 -3.87 -22.97
C ASP A 488 -12.70 -5.41 -23.11
N LYS A 489 -11.78 -6.09 -22.41
CA LYS A 489 -12.15 -7.36 -21.81
C LYS A 489 -12.91 -6.99 -20.56
N ALA A 490 -14.19 -7.35 -20.50
CA ALA A 490 -15.05 -7.10 -19.35
C ALA A 490 -14.29 -7.47 -18.06
N VAL A 491 -14.03 -6.47 -17.22
CA VAL A 491 -13.32 -6.66 -15.95
C VAL A 491 -14.30 -7.23 -14.95
N VAL A 492 -14.60 -8.53 -15.07
CA VAL A 492 -14.96 -9.40 -13.94
C VAL A 492 -14.53 -10.82 -14.26
N GLY A 493 -13.89 -11.49 -13.29
CA GLY A 493 -13.04 -12.68 -13.42
C GLY A 493 -13.46 -13.79 -14.39
N GLU A 494 -12.47 -14.34 -15.10
CA GLU A 494 -12.33 -15.78 -15.36
C GLU A 494 -10.92 -16.14 -15.86
N ASP A 495 -10.51 -17.35 -15.50
CA ASP A 495 -9.26 -18.04 -15.83
C ASP A 495 -9.14 -18.42 -17.32
N SER A 496 -7.90 -18.65 -17.74
CA SER A 496 -7.45 -19.08 -19.06
C SER A 496 -8.15 -20.32 -19.65
N VAL A 497 -8.74 -20.23 -20.86
CA VAL A 497 -8.71 -21.27 -21.92
C VAL A 497 -8.84 -20.63 -23.32
N ALA A 498 -8.18 -21.22 -24.31
CA ALA A 498 -8.01 -20.80 -25.70
C ALA A 498 -9.26 -20.91 -26.62
N GLU A 499 -9.34 -20.08 -27.67
CA GLU A 499 -9.26 -20.46 -29.11
C GLU A 499 -9.81 -19.37 -30.07
N ALA A 500 -8.94 -18.94 -30.99
CA ALA A 500 -9.12 -18.73 -32.43
C ALA A 500 -10.43 -18.17 -33.05
N VAL A 501 -10.24 -17.00 -33.71
CA VAL A 501 -10.64 -16.64 -35.10
C VAL A 501 -12.08 -16.15 -35.37
N GLY A 502 -12.16 -14.90 -35.85
CA GLY A 502 -13.29 -14.39 -36.62
C GLY A 502 -13.16 -12.90 -36.98
N LYS A 503 -12.84 -12.61 -38.25
CA LYS A 503 -12.65 -11.28 -38.85
C LYS A 503 -13.92 -10.41 -38.83
N SER A 504 -13.76 -9.10 -38.68
CA SER A 504 -14.40 -8.12 -39.58
C SER A 504 -13.77 -6.72 -39.42
N GLU A 505 -13.40 -6.14 -40.56
CA GLU A 505 -12.86 -4.79 -40.77
C GLU A 505 -13.93 -3.70 -40.62
N GLY A 506 -13.46 -2.47 -40.36
CA GLY A 506 -14.13 -1.22 -40.72
C GLY A 506 -14.68 -0.42 -39.54
N ASP A 507 -13.97 0.64 -39.13
CA ASP A 507 -14.34 2.03 -39.46
C ASP A 507 -13.40 2.98 -38.67
N GLU A 508 -12.44 3.59 -39.36
CA GLU A 508 -11.55 4.61 -38.80
C GLU A 508 -12.22 5.98 -38.99
N SER A 509 -12.90 6.47 -37.95
CA SER A 509 -13.23 7.89 -37.84
C SER A 509 -12.15 8.58 -37.00
N GLU A 510 -11.33 9.39 -37.67
CA GLU A 510 -10.34 10.28 -37.08
C GLU A 510 -11.00 11.16 -36.00
N VAL A 511 -10.63 10.92 -34.74
CA VAL A 511 -10.88 11.86 -33.65
C VAL A 511 -9.64 12.73 -33.54
N GLU A 512 -9.74 13.98 -34.00
CA GLU A 512 -8.74 15.02 -33.78
C GLU A 512 -8.42 15.10 -32.27
N SER A 513 -7.23 14.62 -31.90
CA SER A 513 -6.68 14.77 -30.57
C SER A 513 -6.20 16.21 -30.40
N SER A 514 -6.98 17.05 -29.73
CA SER A 514 -6.49 18.32 -29.22
C SER A 514 -5.37 18.05 -28.21
N GLU A 515 -4.14 18.50 -28.54
CA GLU A 515 -2.93 18.28 -27.74
C GLU A 515 -3.03 18.94 -26.36
N PRO A 516 -2.91 18.19 -25.24
CA PRO A 516 -2.63 18.80 -23.94
C PRO A 516 -1.13 19.13 -23.88
N ASP A 517 -0.81 20.39 -24.17
CA ASP A 517 0.57 20.90 -24.11
C ASP A 517 0.90 21.29 -22.66
N TRP A 518 1.25 20.30 -21.84
CA TRP A 518 1.90 20.58 -20.56
C TRP A 518 3.36 20.96 -20.83
N GLU A 519 3.70 22.22 -20.59
CA GLU A 519 5.08 22.70 -20.57
C GLU A 519 5.59 22.84 -19.14
N PRO A 520 6.83 22.38 -18.84
CA PRO A 520 7.43 22.54 -17.53
C PRO A 520 7.62 24.03 -17.20
N LYS A 521 6.88 24.52 -16.20
CA LYS A 521 7.09 25.87 -15.67
C LYS A 521 8.38 25.89 -14.86
N ARG A 522 9.37 26.68 -15.30
CA ARG A 522 10.56 26.97 -14.48
C ARG A 522 10.12 27.74 -13.23
N PHE A 523 10.22 27.10 -12.06
CA PHE A 523 10.16 27.83 -10.79
C PHE A 523 11.37 28.77 -10.75
N ARG A 524 11.11 30.08 -10.65
CA ARG A 524 12.12 31.04 -10.23
C ARG A 524 12.22 30.93 -8.72
N ASP A 525 13.42 30.67 -8.22
CA ASP A 525 13.72 30.73 -6.80
C ASP A 525 13.25 32.08 -6.23
N THR A 526 12.34 32.04 -5.26
CA THR A 526 11.99 33.16 -4.38
C THR A 526 12.04 32.66 -2.94
#